data_AF-A0AA42FJY5-F1
#
_entry.id   AF-A0AA42FJY5-F1
#
_cell.length_a   1.000
_cell.length_b   1.000
_cell.length_c   1.000
_cell.angle_alpha   90.00
_cell.angle_beta   90.00
_cell.angle_gamma   90.00
#
_symmetry.space_group_name_H-M   'P 1'
#
loop_
_entity.id
_entity.type
_entity.pdbx_description
1 polymer ?
#
loop_
_entity_poly.entity_id
_entity_poly.type
_entity_poly.pdbx_seq_one_letter_code
_entity_poly.pdbx_strand_id
1 'polypeptide(L)'
;MQRLNKLLIQQQDIFLAPGSYFHSEFNGDFYHQLPVLLQEQHNHKLIEQYALPSANPRTPLLPNVLSIHWKQLPIVAVHIGGVMQTESQQQSRKLPNSETLRRYFRRPLNAQDILNNNAPTALIALGAAKVLSSLAPFGSAYILRAKYMFNREIQQMIPAHRETMLPWNIIEEICHYINRNKNNENTAIS
;
A
#
# COMPACT_ATOMS: atom_id res chain seq x y z
N MET A 1 25.74 10.95 3.48
CA MET A 1 25.15 10.95 4.84
C MET A 1 23.78 11.63 4.92
N GLN A 2 23.58 12.84 4.38
CA GLN A 2 22.30 13.58 4.51
C GLN A 2 21.03 12.81 4.07
N ARG A 3 21.09 12.01 3.00
CA ARG A 3 19.92 11.24 2.52
C ARG A 3 19.53 10.07 3.43
N LEU A 4 20.52 9.35 3.96
CA LEU A 4 20.27 8.27 4.94
C LEU A 4 19.63 8.83 6.20
N ASN A 5 20.10 9.99 6.69
CA ASN A 5 19.50 10.66 7.84
C ASN A 5 18.05 11.05 7.58
N LYS A 6 17.72 11.55 6.37
CA LYS A 6 16.32 11.85 6.03
C LYS A 6 15.43 10.60 6.01
N LEU A 7 15.92 9.47 5.48
CA LEU A 7 15.19 8.20 5.52
C LEU A 7 14.94 7.72 6.95
N LEU A 8 15.97 7.80 7.80
CA LEU A 8 15.90 7.41 9.21
C LEU A 8 15.10 8.38 10.08
N ILE A 9 14.81 9.60 9.62
CA ILE A 9 13.96 10.55 10.35
C ILE A 9 12.51 10.49 9.84
N GLN A 10 12.31 10.41 8.52
CA GLN A 10 10.99 10.61 7.90
C GLN A 10 10.29 9.31 7.52
N GLN A 11 11.05 8.22 7.32
CA GLN A 11 10.55 6.96 6.75
C GLN A 11 11.08 5.75 7.52
N GLN A 12 11.51 5.94 8.77
CA GLN A 12 12.15 4.88 9.57
C GLN A 12 11.24 3.67 9.75
N ASP A 13 9.95 3.91 10.01
CA ASP A 13 8.98 2.85 10.28
C ASP A 13 8.83 1.91 9.08
N ILE A 14 9.01 2.42 7.86
CA ILE A 14 9.01 1.59 6.65
C ILE A 14 10.14 0.58 6.70
N PHE A 15 11.32 0.96 7.20
CA PHE A 15 12.48 0.09 7.18
C PHE A 15 12.63 -0.77 8.43
N LEU A 16 12.17 -0.25 9.58
CA LEU A 16 12.42 -0.79 10.91
C LEU A 16 11.20 -1.39 11.59
N ALA A 17 9.98 -1.14 11.09
CA ALA A 17 8.75 -1.61 11.73
C ALA A 17 7.82 -2.42 10.78
N PRO A 18 8.32 -3.47 10.08
CA PRO A 18 7.50 -4.28 9.18
C PRO A 18 6.26 -4.89 9.82
N GLY A 19 6.33 -5.28 11.08
CA GLY A 19 5.17 -5.83 11.79
C GLY A 19 4.05 -4.81 11.98
N SER A 20 4.31 -3.52 11.85
CA SER A 20 3.25 -2.51 11.93
C SER A 20 2.39 -2.39 10.67
N TYR A 21 2.76 -3.05 9.58
CA TYR A 21 2.07 -2.94 8.29
C TYR A 21 2.03 -4.24 7.45
N PHE A 22 2.75 -5.28 7.83
CA PHE A 22 2.64 -6.59 7.19
C PHE A 22 1.25 -7.20 7.41
N HIS A 23 0.80 -7.97 6.44
CA HIS A 23 -0.42 -8.77 6.58
C HIS A 23 -0.27 -9.75 7.76
N SER A 24 -1.36 -10.03 8.47
CA SER A 24 -1.33 -10.90 9.67
C SER A 24 -0.75 -12.28 9.38
N GLU A 25 -0.95 -12.80 8.17
CA GLU A 25 -0.33 -14.06 7.70
C GLU A 25 1.21 -14.10 7.81
N PHE A 26 1.90 -12.96 7.76
CA PHE A 26 3.36 -12.86 7.87
C PHE A 26 3.84 -12.30 9.21
N ASN A 27 2.96 -11.62 9.94
CA ASN A 27 3.27 -10.89 11.18
C ASN A 27 2.78 -11.61 12.44
N GLY A 28 1.71 -12.39 12.33
CA GLY A 28 0.95 -12.94 13.44
C GLY A 28 -0.08 -11.94 13.99
N ASP A 29 -1.20 -12.46 14.48
CA ASP A 29 -2.37 -11.65 14.89
C ASP A 29 -2.13 -10.79 16.14
N PHE A 30 -1.12 -11.12 16.94
CA PHE A 30 -0.88 -10.52 18.25
C PHE A 30 0.18 -9.41 18.27
N TYR A 31 0.78 -9.05 17.12
CA TYR A 31 1.87 -8.06 17.07
C TYR A 31 1.52 -6.75 17.80
N HIS A 32 0.33 -6.21 17.56
CA HIS A 32 -0.11 -4.94 18.16
C HIS A 32 -0.40 -5.03 19.66
N GLN A 33 -0.48 -6.24 20.21
CA GLN A 33 -0.66 -6.48 21.65
C GLN A 33 0.67 -6.62 22.38
N LEU A 34 1.78 -6.77 21.65
CA LEU A 34 3.11 -6.86 22.24
C LEU A 34 3.55 -5.50 22.81
N PRO A 35 4.24 -5.47 23.97
CA PRO A 35 4.99 -4.31 24.43
C PRO A 35 5.99 -3.82 23.37
N VAL A 36 6.32 -2.52 23.38
CA VAL A 36 7.18 -1.87 22.36
C VAL A 36 8.51 -2.61 22.15
N LEU A 37 9.21 -2.98 23.22
CA LEU A 37 10.48 -3.73 23.11
C LEU A 37 10.31 -5.09 22.40
N LEU A 38 9.19 -5.77 22.63
CA LEU A 38 8.89 -7.04 21.96
C LEU A 38 8.45 -6.83 20.51
N GLN A 39 7.80 -5.70 20.18
CA GLN A 39 7.53 -5.31 18.79
C GLN A 39 8.83 -5.06 18.03
N GLU A 40 9.79 -4.35 18.62
CA GLU A 40 11.11 -4.11 18.01
C GLU A 40 11.88 -5.40 17.74
N GLN A 41 11.92 -6.31 18.73
CA GLN A 41 12.51 -7.64 18.55
C GLN A 41 11.79 -8.44 17.46
N HIS A 42 10.46 -8.39 17.42
CA HIS A 42 9.67 -9.04 16.39
C HIS A 42 9.96 -8.46 15.00
N ASN A 43 10.05 -7.14 14.88
CA ASN A 43 10.41 -6.45 13.64
C ASN A 43 11.79 -6.87 13.13
N HIS A 44 12.77 -7.01 14.02
CA HIS A 44 14.10 -7.49 13.66
C HIS A 44 14.04 -8.91 13.08
N LYS A 45 13.29 -9.81 13.73
CA LYS A 45 13.07 -11.18 13.22
C LYS A 45 12.42 -11.18 11.84
N LEU A 46 11.41 -10.33 11.60
CA LEU A 46 10.78 -10.21 10.28
C LEU A 46 11.76 -9.73 9.21
N ILE A 47 12.61 -8.76 9.54
CA ILE A 47 13.65 -8.24 8.63
C ILE A 47 14.60 -9.37 8.22
N GLU A 48 15.06 -10.17 9.17
CA GLU A 48 15.95 -11.30 8.91
C GLU A 48 15.25 -12.42 8.13
N GLN A 49 14.07 -12.86 8.61
CA GLN A 49 13.29 -13.96 8.04
C GLN A 49 12.94 -13.73 6.57
N TYR A 50 12.61 -12.49 6.20
CA TYR A 50 12.23 -12.14 4.83
C TYR A 50 13.35 -11.44 4.06
N ALA A 51 14.58 -11.43 4.60
CA ALA A 51 15.77 -10.81 4.01
C ALA A 51 15.50 -9.38 3.49
N LEU A 52 14.82 -8.55 4.30
CA LEU A 52 14.38 -7.22 3.89
C LEU A 52 15.58 -6.26 3.80
N PRO A 53 15.86 -5.65 2.62
CA PRO A 53 17.02 -4.78 2.48
C PRO A 53 16.90 -3.53 3.38
N SER A 54 17.96 -3.19 4.09
CA SER A 54 18.02 -1.93 4.85
C SER A 54 18.06 -0.72 3.92
N ALA A 55 17.56 0.42 4.42
CA ALA A 55 17.81 1.71 3.78
C ALA A 55 19.31 1.99 3.71
N ASN A 56 19.78 2.52 2.59
CA ASN A 56 21.17 2.94 2.42
C ASN A 56 21.23 4.32 1.73
N PRO A 57 22.41 4.95 1.63
CA PRO A 57 22.53 6.28 1.04
C PRO A 57 22.05 6.41 -0.42
N ARG A 58 21.92 5.29 -1.15
CA ARG A 58 21.41 5.24 -2.53
C ARG A 58 19.90 5.03 -2.59
N THR A 59 19.25 4.62 -1.50
CA THR A 59 17.79 4.48 -1.43
C THR A 59 17.12 5.84 -1.65
N PRO A 60 16.27 5.99 -2.68
CA PRO A 60 15.46 7.19 -2.87
C PRO A 60 14.44 7.38 -1.75
N LEU A 61 14.12 8.62 -1.43
CA LEU A 61 12.99 8.95 -0.56
C LEU A 61 11.69 8.72 -1.32
N LEU A 62 10.70 8.10 -0.66
CA LEU A 62 9.34 8.14 -1.17
C LEU A 62 8.78 9.57 -1.09
N PRO A 63 7.89 9.95 -2.00
CA PRO A 63 7.12 11.18 -1.85
C PRO A 63 6.28 11.13 -0.57
N ASN A 64 6.09 12.29 0.08
CA ASN A 64 5.41 12.40 1.37
C ASN A 64 4.05 11.70 1.39
N VAL A 65 3.26 11.84 0.32
CA VAL A 65 1.94 11.21 0.23
C VAL A 65 2.02 9.70 0.39
N LEU A 66 2.96 9.03 -0.28
CA LEU A 66 3.13 7.58 -0.14
C LEU A 66 3.72 7.18 1.21
N SER A 67 4.69 7.94 1.74
CA SER A 67 5.28 7.58 3.03
C SER A 67 4.29 7.74 4.18
N ILE A 68 3.45 8.78 4.15
CA ILE A 68 2.38 8.98 5.14
C ILE A 68 1.33 7.88 5.02
N HIS A 69 0.98 7.47 3.80
CA HIS A 69 -0.04 6.46 3.55
C HIS A 69 0.49 5.03 3.48
N TRP A 70 1.73 4.80 3.94
CA TRP A 70 2.42 3.52 3.74
C TRP A 70 1.65 2.33 4.33
N LYS A 71 1.09 2.49 5.53
CA LYS A 71 0.31 1.43 6.19
C LYS A 71 -1.05 1.20 5.52
N GLN A 72 -1.53 2.15 4.69
CA GLN A 72 -2.80 2.06 3.98
C GLN A 72 -2.65 1.58 2.53
N LEU A 73 -1.45 1.19 2.09
CA LEU A 73 -1.26 0.69 0.73
C LEU A 73 -2.21 -0.46 0.32
N PRO A 74 -2.62 -1.39 1.21
CA PRO A 74 -3.67 -2.35 0.86
C PRO A 74 -5.00 -1.71 0.49
N ILE A 75 -5.43 -0.68 1.23
CA ILE A 75 -6.66 0.08 0.97
C ILE A 75 -6.51 0.87 -0.33
N VAL A 76 -5.35 1.50 -0.54
CA VAL A 76 -5.02 2.20 -1.80
C VAL A 76 -5.11 1.25 -2.98
N ALA A 77 -4.53 0.06 -2.87
CA ALA A 77 -4.60 -0.98 -3.91
C ALA A 77 -6.05 -1.31 -4.25
N VAL A 78 -6.92 -1.47 -3.26
CA VAL A 78 -8.32 -1.81 -3.53
C VAL A 78 -9.04 -0.70 -4.30
N HIS A 79 -8.85 0.56 -3.90
CA HIS A 79 -9.41 1.68 -4.65
C HIS A 79 -8.85 1.78 -6.07
N ILE A 80 -7.54 1.54 -6.25
CA ILE A 80 -6.93 1.46 -7.58
C ILE A 80 -7.59 0.36 -8.41
N GLY A 81 -7.77 -0.84 -7.86
CA GLY A 81 -8.41 -1.95 -8.54
C GLY A 81 -9.84 -1.61 -8.98
N GLY A 82 -10.61 -0.93 -8.12
CA GLY A 82 -11.96 -0.46 -8.44
C GLY A 82 -12.00 0.59 -9.55
N VAL A 83 -11.05 1.53 -9.55
CA VAL A 83 -10.88 2.50 -10.64
C VAL A 83 -10.53 1.77 -11.96
N MET A 84 -9.64 0.77 -11.92
CA MET A 84 -9.26 0.00 -13.11
C MET A 84 -10.42 -0.83 -13.67
N GLN A 85 -11.25 -1.39 -12.79
CA GLN A 85 -12.43 -2.14 -13.18
C GLN A 85 -13.46 -1.23 -13.87
N THR A 86 -13.63 0.00 -13.36
CA THR A 86 -14.52 1.01 -13.96
C THR A 86 -14.07 1.37 -15.38
N GLU A 87 -12.76 1.48 -15.64
CA GLU A 87 -12.21 1.68 -16.98
C GLU A 87 -12.44 0.48 -17.91
N SER A 88 -12.20 -0.73 -17.41
CA SER A 88 -12.29 -1.95 -18.20
C SER A 88 -13.72 -2.20 -18.70
N GLN A 89 -14.74 -1.84 -17.91
CA GLN A 89 -16.15 -1.85 -18.34
C GLN A 89 -16.43 -0.91 -19.52
N GLN A 90 -15.58 0.08 -19.76
CA GLN A 90 -15.70 1.00 -20.90
C GLN A 90 -14.87 0.59 -22.12
N GLN A 91 -14.27 -0.61 -22.12
CA GLN A 91 -13.43 -1.13 -23.20
C GLN A 91 -12.25 -0.21 -23.57
N SER A 92 -11.89 0.73 -22.69
CA SER A 92 -10.77 1.64 -22.90
C SER A 92 -9.47 1.01 -22.41
N ARG A 93 -8.50 0.78 -23.33
CA ARG A 93 -7.11 0.42 -22.97
C ARG A 93 -6.30 1.61 -22.39
N LYS A 94 -6.98 2.71 -22.04
CA LYS A 94 -6.35 3.94 -21.58
C LYS A 94 -6.15 3.90 -20.08
N LEU A 95 -5.14 4.62 -19.61
CA LEU A 95 -4.98 4.88 -18.19
C LEU A 95 -6.18 5.68 -17.68
N PRO A 96 -6.63 5.44 -16.43
CA PRO A 96 -7.69 6.22 -15.82
C PRO A 96 -7.43 7.72 -15.88
N ASN A 97 -8.50 8.49 -16.07
CA ASN A 97 -8.47 9.94 -16.05
C ASN A 97 -9.30 10.52 -14.88
N SER A 98 -9.38 11.85 -14.79
CA SER A 98 -10.13 12.55 -13.74
C SER A 98 -11.63 12.23 -13.73
N GLU A 99 -12.23 11.93 -14.90
CA GLU A 99 -13.64 11.58 -15.00
C GLU A 99 -13.91 10.18 -14.43
N THR A 100 -13.02 9.23 -14.68
CA THR A 100 -13.10 7.89 -14.11
C THR A 100 -12.95 7.91 -12.60
N LEU A 101 -12.01 8.71 -12.07
CA LEU A 101 -11.90 8.92 -10.63
C LEU A 101 -13.20 9.49 -10.04
N ARG A 102 -13.78 10.52 -10.66
CA ARG A 102 -15.06 11.10 -10.22
C ARG A 102 -16.19 10.08 -10.21
N ARG A 103 -16.30 9.24 -11.25
CA ARG A 103 -17.33 8.21 -11.33
C ARG A 103 -17.14 7.14 -10.27
N TYR A 104 -15.91 6.67 -10.08
CA TYR A 104 -15.59 5.72 -9.03
C TYR A 104 -15.95 6.28 -7.65
N PHE A 105 -15.54 7.51 -7.33
CA PHE A 105 -15.84 8.13 -6.04
C PHE A 105 -17.32 8.48 -5.82
N ARG A 106 -18.19 8.42 -6.83
CA ARG A 106 -19.65 8.50 -6.61
C ARG A 106 -20.21 7.24 -5.95
N ARG A 107 -19.59 6.08 -6.20
CA ARG A 107 -19.97 4.78 -5.65
C ARG A 107 -18.70 3.97 -5.37
N PRO A 108 -17.91 4.38 -4.37
CA PRO A 108 -16.67 3.70 -4.03
C PRO A 108 -16.96 2.29 -3.51
N LEU A 109 -15.96 1.41 -3.59
CA LEU A 109 -16.02 0.14 -2.85
C LEU A 109 -16.06 0.45 -1.35
N ASN A 110 -16.95 -0.22 -0.62
CA ASN A 110 -17.15 0.01 0.80
C ASN A 110 -15.93 -0.51 1.58
N ALA A 111 -15.27 0.33 2.38
CA ALA A 111 -14.05 -0.05 3.09
C ALA A 111 -14.22 -1.27 4.01
N GLN A 112 -15.42 -1.49 4.55
CA GLN A 112 -15.72 -2.68 5.34
C GLN A 112 -15.84 -3.97 4.51
N ASP A 113 -16.40 -3.91 3.29
CA ASP A 113 -16.42 -5.07 2.38
C ASP A 113 -15.01 -5.48 1.95
N ILE A 114 -14.10 -4.50 1.91
CA ILE A 114 -12.69 -4.68 1.60
C ILE A 114 -11.94 -5.39 2.75
N LEU A 115 -12.22 -5.02 4.00
CA LEU A 115 -11.59 -5.59 5.19
C LEU A 115 -12.18 -6.98 5.57
N ASN A 116 -13.43 -7.24 5.21
CA ASN A 116 -14.13 -8.50 5.49
C ASN A 116 -13.93 -9.58 4.41
N ASN A 117 -12.92 -9.47 3.54
CA ASN A 117 -12.67 -10.38 2.41
C ASN A 117 -13.83 -10.49 1.38
N ASN A 118 -14.73 -9.51 1.31
CA ASN A 118 -15.81 -9.52 0.29
C ASN A 118 -15.38 -8.84 -1.02
N ALA A 119 -14.29 -8.07 -1.01
CA ALA A 119 -13.71 -7.52 -2.24
C ALA A 119 -13.07 -8.66 -3.07
N PRO A 120 -13.34 -8.74 -4.39
CA PRO A 120 -12.79 -9.81 -5.21
C PRO A 120 -11.26 -9.82 -5.14
N THR A 121 -10.63 -10.93 -4.75
CA THR A 121 -9.17 -11.08 -4.63
C THR A 121 -8.44 -10.61 -5.89
N ALA A 122 -9.02 -10.88 -7.07
CA ALA A 122 -8.51 -10.43 -8.37
C ALA A 122 -8.43 -8.90 -8.51
N LEU A 123 -9.38 -8.16 -7.94
CA LEU A 123 -9.39 -6.70 -7.94
C LEU A 123 -8.28 -6.14 -7.05
N ILE A 124 -8.10 -6.72 -5.86
CA ILE A 124 -7.02 -6.34 -4.95
C ILE A 124 -5.67 -6.66 -5.60
N ALA A 125 -5.52 -7.82 -6.23
CA ALA A 125 -4.30 -8.21 -6.94
C ALA A 125 -3.95 -7.25 -8.09
N LEU A 126 -4.95 -6.82 -8.87
CA LEU A 126 -4.78 -5.81 -9.92
C LEU A 126 -4.29 -4.48 -9.34
N GLY A 127 -4.91 -4.03 -8.26
CA GLY A 127 -4.50 -2.82 -7.55
C GLY A 127 -3.09 -2.91 -6.95
N ALA A 128 -2.78 -4.03 -6.31
CA ALA A 128 -1.48 -4.32 -5.73
C ALA A 128 -0.38 -4.29 -6.79
N ALA A 129 -0.63 -4.87 -7.97
CA ALA A 129 0.30 -4.82 -9.09
C ALA A 129 0.64 -3.37 -9.49
N LYS A 130 -0.36 -2.49 -9.57
CA LYS A 130 -0.15 -1.07 -9.88
C LYS A 130 0.60 -0.33 -8.77
N VAL A 131 0.31 -0.60 -7.51
CA VAL A 131 1.05 -0.04 -6.37
C VAL A 131 2.52 -0.46 -6.44
N LEU A 132 2.80 -1.75 -6.60
CA LEU A 132 4.16 -2.29 -6.67
C LEU A 132 4.94 -1.73 -7.87
N SER A 133 4.32 -1.64 -9.05
CA SER A 133 4.93 -1.00 -10.23
C SER A 133 5.26 0.47 -9.98
N SER A 134 4.44 1.18 -9.22
CA SER A 134 4.66 2.60 -8.89
C SER A 134 5.78 2.81 -7.86
N LEU A 135 6.14 1.76 -7.11
CA LEU A 135 7.29 1.76 -6.20
C LEU A 135 8.61 1.44 -6.92
N ALA A 136 8.57 0.89 -8.14
CA ALA A 136 9.76 0.47 -8.87
C ALA A 136 10.84 1.56 -9.04
N PRO A 137 10.51 2.84 -9.31
CA PRO A 137 11.50 3.91 -9.40
C PRO A 137 12.26 4.18 -8.08
N PHE A 138 11.69 3.79 -6.94
CA PHE A 138 12.26 4.00 -5.60
C PHE A 138 13.06 2.79 -5.10
N GLY A 139 13.06 1.69 -5.84
CA GLY A 139 13.91 0.53 -5.60
C GLY A 139 13.21 -0.65 -4.92
N SER A 140 13.88 -1.79 -4.98
CA SER A 140 13.35 -3.10 -4.55
C SER A 140 13.05 -3.17 -3.04
N ALA A 141 13.70 -2.36 -2.21
CA ALA A 141 13.49 -2.34 -0.77
C ALA A 141 12.04 -1.99 -0.39
N TYR A 142 11.41 -1.07 -1.14
CA TYR A 142 10.00 -0.71 -0.93
C TYR A 142 9.07 -1.76 -1.53
N ILE A 143 9.35 -2.23 -2.74
CA ILE A 143 8.54 -3.25 -3.42
C ILE A 143 8.44 -4.51 -2.55
N LEU A 144 9.57 -5.01 -2.04
CA LEU A 144 9.60 -6.24 -1.25
C LEU A 144 8.79 -6.09 0.04
N ARG A 145 8.90 -4.95 0.71
CA ARG A 145 8.11 -4.67 1.92
C ARG A 145 6.63 -4.55 1.64
N ALA A 146 6.26 -3.83 0.58
CA ALA A 146 4.87 -3.66 0.18
C ALA A 146 4.23 -4.99 -0.24
N LYS A 147 4.99 -5.92 -0.83
CA LYS A 147 4.52 -7.26 -1.20
C LYS A 147 3.94 -8.01 0.01
N TYR A 148 4.59 -7.94 1.17
CA TYR A 148 4.13 -8.61 2.41
C TYR A 148 2.96 -7.91 3.10
N MET A 149 2.44 -6.80 2.56
CA MET A 149 1.17 -6.22 3.01
C MET A 149 -0.04 -6.95 2.44
N PHE A 150 0.16 -7.83 1.46
CA PHE A 150 -0.88 -8.63 0.81
C PHE A 150 -0.66 -10.10 1.14
N ASN A 151 -1.74 -10.83 1.45
CA ASN A 151 -1.67 -12.27 1.75
C ASN A 151 -1.13 -13.11 0.57
N ARG A 152 -0.81 -14.38 0.81
CA ARG A 152 -0.26 -15.27 -0.24
C ARG A 152 -1.16 -15.41 -1.45
N GLU A 153 -2.47 -15.49 -1.24
CA GLU A 153 -3.46 -15.63 -2.32
C GLU A 153 -3.38 -14.44 -3.29
N ILE A 154 -3.41 -13.21 -2.77
CA ILE A 154 -3.25 -12.00 -3.57
C ILE A 154 -1.88 -11.99 -4.25
N GLN A 155 -0.80 -12.30 -3.53
CA GLN A 155 0.55 -12.32 -4.11
C GLN A 155 0.68 -13.27 -5.32
N GLN A 156 -0.01 -14.41 -5.30
CA GLN A 156 -0.03 -15.38 -6.40
C GLN A 156 -0.86 -14.89 -7.59
N MET A 157 -1.88 -14.07 -7.35
CA MET A 157 -2.72 -13.48 -8.39
C MET A 157 -2.13 -12.20 -8.99
N ILE A 158 -1.11 -11.60 -8.36
CA ILE A 158 -0.47 -10.41 -8.91
C ILE A 158 0.14 -10.77 -10.27
N PRO A 159 -0.29 -10.10 -11.36
CA PRO A 159 0.22 -10.38 -12.69
C PRO A 159 1.75 -10.23 -12.75
N ALA A 160 2.42 -11.25 -13.27
CA ALA A 160 3.89 -11.26 -13.42
C ALA A 160 4.40 -10.28 -14.50
N HIS A 161 3.50 -9.77 -15.35
CA HIS A 161 3.85 -8.83 -16.41
C HIS A 161 4.04 -7.42 -15.85
N ARG A 162 4.96 -6.66 -16.45
CA ARG A 162 5.20 -5.26 -16.11
C ARG A 162 3.94 -4.45 -16.40
N GLU A 163 3.11 -4.29 -15.38
CA GLU A 163 1.96 -3.41 -15.44
C GLU A 163 2.42 -1.98 -15.68
N THR A 164 1.71 -1.28 -16.57
CA THR A 164 1.95 0.14 -16.80
C THR A 164 1.82 0.90 -15.48
N MET A 165 2.86 1.69 -15.16
CA MET A 165 2.86 2.57 -14.00
C MET A 165 1.68 3.53 -14.09
N LEU A 166 0.94 3.70 -12.99
CA LEU A 166 -0.12 4.68 -12.96
C LEU A 166 0.47 6.10 -12.93
N PRO A 167 -0.20 7.07 -13.56
CA PRO A 167 0.09 8.48 -13.36
C PRO A 167 0.04 8.83 -11.86
N TRP A 168 1.06 9.55 -11.40
CA TRP A 168 1.24 9.85 -9.97
C TRP A 168 0.02 10.54 -9.33
N ASN A 169 -0.59 11.47 -10.06
CA ASN A 169 -1.77 12.21 -9.62
C ASN A 169 -2.95 11.31 -9.23
N ILE A 170 -3.02 10.09 -9.77
CA ILE A 170 -4.10 9.14 -9.49
C ILE A 170 -3.89 8.46 -8.15
N ILE A 171 -2.65 8.07 -7.86
CA ILE A 171 -2.26 7.51 -6.56
C ILE A 171 -2.45 8.56 -5.48
N GLU A 172 -2.02 9.79 -5.75
CA GLU A 172 -2.16 10.92 -4.84
C GLU A 172 -3.63 11.25 -4.53
N GLU A 173 -4.49 11.32 -5.54
CA GLU A 173 -5.92 11.59 -5.34
C GLU A 173 -6.60 10.47 -4.51
N ILE A 174 -6.25 9.20 -4.74
CA ILE A 174 -6.76 8.07 -3.96
C ILE A 174 -6.30 8.17 -2.50
N CYS A 175 -5.02 8.50 -2.24
CA CYS A 175 -4.53 8.72 -0.89
C CYS A 175 -5.28 9.88 -0.20
N HIS A 176 -5.48 11.00 -0.88
CA HIS A 176 -6.25 12.12 -0.35
C HIS A 176 -7.70 11.75 -0.05
N TYR A 177 -8.35 10.98 -0.92
CA TYR A 177 -9.70 10.47 -0.69
C TYR A 177 -9.77 9.61 0.58
N ILE A 178 -8.86 8.65 0.75
CA ILE A 178 -8.81 7.79 1.95
C ILE A 178 -8.65 8.64 3.22
N ASN A 179 -7.76 9.63 3.19
CA ASN A 179 -7.53 10.52 4.33
C ASN A 179 -8.76 11.36 4.68
N ARG A 180 -9.46 11.91 3.68
CA ARG A 180 -10.70 12.69 3.89
C ARG A 180 -11.78 11.83 4.56
N ASN A 181 -11.95 10.58 4.14
CA ASN A 181 -12.98 9.72 4.69
C ASN A 181 -12.67 9.20 6.10
N LYS A 182 -11.41 8.91 6.42
CA LYS A 182 -11.00 8.60 7.80
C LYS A 182 -11.37 9.71 8.78
N ASN A 183 -11.18 10.97 8.36
CA ASN A 183 -11.49 12.11 9.22
C ASN A 183 -13.01 12.31 9.39
N ASN A 184 -13.80 11.95 8.38
CA ASN A 184 -15.26 12.02 8.43
C ASN A 184 -15.87 10.91 9.32
N GLU A 185 -15.28 9.71 9.33
CA GLU A 185 -15.70 8.63 10.24
C GLU A 185 -15.40 8.97 11.71
N ASN A 186 -14.27 9.62 11.99
CA ASN A 186 -13.92 10.04 13.35
C ASN A 186 -14.75 11.22 13.88
N THR A 187 -15.30 12.06 12.99
CA THR A 187 -16.19 13.17 13.39
C THR A 187 -17.64 12.75 13.58
N ALA A 188 -18.04 11.58 13.09
CA ALA A 188 -19.38 11.03 13.30
C ALA A 188 -19.56 10.32 14.67
N ILE A 189 -18.49 10.20 15.46
CA ILE A 189 -18.48 9.55 16.79
C ILE A 189 -18.12 10.57 17.90
N SER A 190 -18.10 11.86 17.60
CA SER A 190 -17.87 12.94 18.58
C SER A 190 -19.17 13.63 18.98
#